data_AF-A0A392R7L0-F1
#
_entry.id   AF-A0A392R7L0-F1
#
_cell.length_a   1.000
_cell.length_b   1.000
_cell.length_c   1.000
_cell.angle_alpha   90.00
_cell.angle_beta   90.00
_cell.angle_gamma   90.00
#
_symmetry.space_group_name_H-M   'P 1'
#
loop_
_entity.id
_entity.type
_entity.pdbx_description
1 polymer ?
#
loop_
_entity_poly.entity_id
_entity_poly.type
_entity_poly.pdbx_seq_one_letter_code
_entity_poly.pdbx_strand_id
1 'polypeptide(L)' 'MMLLICPFQTDSDFDAKPMVMLLGQYSTGKTTFIKHLLRCEYPGAHIGPEPTTDRFVAVM' A
#
# COMPACT_ATOMS: atom_id res chain seq x y z
N MET A 1 21.95 12.84 21.42
CA MET A 1 20.76 13.55 20.92
C MET A 1 20.74 13.38 19.41
N MET A 2 20.06 12.34 18.93
CA MET A 2 20.00 12.01 17.50
C MET A 2 18.98 12.94 16.86
N LEU A 3 19.45 13.95 16.14
CA LEU A 3 18.58 14.86 15.40
C LEU A 3 17.88 14.04 14.31
N LEU A 4 16.55 14.00 14.39
CA LEU A 4 15.69 13.47 13.35
C LEU A 4 15.72 14.47 12.18
N ILE A 5 16.68 14.32 11.28
CA ILE A 5 16.75 15.12 10.05
C ILE A 5 15.98 14.37 8.98
N CYS A 6 14.91 14.95 8.45
CA CYS A 6 14.25 14.42 7.26
C CYS A 6 15.16 14.63 6.04
N PRO A 7 15.29 13.64 5.13
CA PRO A 7 16.08 13.79 3.92
C PRO A 7 15.57 14.96 3.07
N PHE A 8 16.45 15.56 2.26
CA PHE A 8 16.05 16.57 1.28
C PHE A 8 15.03 15.95 0.31
N GLN A 9 13.91 16.65 0.14
CA GLN A 9 12.87 16.25 -0.82
C GLN A 9 13.34 16.54 -2.24
N THR A 10 12.91 15.69 -3.16
CA THR A 10 13.16 15.80 -4.59
C THR A 10 11.93 16.37 -5.30
N ASP A 11 12.09 16.91 -6.51
CA ASP A 11 10.95 17.42 -7.30
C ASP A 11 9.86 16.34 -7.50
N SER A 12 10.27 15.08 -7.61
CA SER A 12 9.38 13.92 -7.71
C SER A 12 8.43 13.78 -6.52
N ASP A 13 8.81 14.22 -5.31
CA ASP A 13 7.93 14.16 -4.14
C ASP A 13 6.74 15.12 -4.23
N PHE A 14 6.84 16.16 -5.08
CA PHE A 14 5.79 17.14 -5.32
C PHE A 14 4.94 16.81 -6.55
N ASP A 15 5.56 16.23 -7.58
CA ASP A 15 4.89 15.87 -8.84
C ASP A 15 4.23 14.49 -8.80
N ALA A 16 4.53 13.66 -7.80
CA ALA A 16 3.97 12.32 -7.67
C ALA A 16 2.43 12.32 -7.56
N LYS A 17 1.81 11.29 -8.16
CA LYS A 17 0.38 11.03 -7.96
C LYS A 17 0.10 10.78 -6.48
N PRO A 18 -1.06 11.24 -5.96
CA PRO A 18 -1.43 10.97 -4.56
C PRO A 18 -1.51 9.46 -4.32
N MET A 19 -0.92 9.02 -3.20
CA MET A 19 -0.87 7.61 -2.81
C MET A 19 -1.73 7.35 -1.57
N VAL A 20 -2.39 6.20 -1.53
CA VAL A 20 -3.18 5.75 -0.37
C VAL A 20 -2.58 4.47 0.19
N MET A 21 -2.20 4.48 1.47
CA MET A 21 -1.67 3.32 2.18
C MET A 21 -2.76 2.71 3.07
N LEU A 22 -3.10 1.45 2.85
CA LEU A 22 -4.03 0.72 3.71
C LEU A 22 -3.28 -0.06 4.78
N LEU A 23 -3.49 0.32 6.04
CA LEU A 23 -2.93 -0.33 7.21
C LEU A 23 -4.00 -1.18 7.91
N GLY A 24 -3.60 -2.34 8.44
CA GLY A 24 -4.50 -3.20 9.21
C GLY A 24 -3.91 -4.60 9.42
N GLN A 25 -4.38 -5.28 10.46
CA GLN A 25 -3.97 -6.65 10.81
C GLN A 25 -4.29 -7.66 9.69
N TYR A 26 -3.77 -8.88 9.81
CA TYR A 26 -4.05 -9.94 8.84
C TYR A 26 -5.57 -10.16 8.67
N SER A 27 -5.97 -10.49 7.45
CA SER A 27 -7.34 -10.87 7.10
C SER A 27 -8.43 -9.82 7.39
N THR A 28 -8.07 -8.55 7.55
CA THR A 28 -9.04 -7.43 7.72
C THR A 28 -9.64 -6.91 6.40
N GLY A 29 -9.49 -7.64 5.29
CA GLY A 29 -10.14 -7.29 4.01
C GLY A 29 -9.45 -6.21 3.17
N LYS A 30 -8.18 -5.86 3.43
CA LYS A 30 -7.42 -4.85 2.66
C LYS A 30 -7.40 -5.12 1.15
N THR A 31 -7.07 -6.35 0.74
CA THR A 31 -7.06 -6.80 -0.66
C THR A 31 -8.46 -6.70 -1.28
N THR A 32 -9.49 -7.12 -0.54
CA THR A 32 -10.89 -7.04 -0.97
C THR A 32 -11.35 -5.60 -1.15
N PHE A 33 -10.91 -4.68 -0.29
CA PHE A 33 -11.24 -3.26 -0.38
C PHE A 33 -10.65 -2.63 -1.64
N ILE A 34 -9.38 -2.92 -1.95
CA ILE A 34 -8.74 -2.45 -3.19
C ILE A 34 -9.49 -3.00 -4.41
N LYS A 35 -9.80 -4.30 -4.44
CA LYS A 35 -10.59 -4.93 -5.50
C LYS A 35 -11.97 -4.27 -5.66
N HIS A 36 -12.63 -3.92 -4.55
CA HIS A 36 -13.92 -3.25 -4.58
C HIS A 36 -13.84 -1.84 -5.21
N LEU A 37 -12.79 -1.09 -4.88
CA LEU A 37 -12.54 0.24 -5.46
C LEU A 37 -12.19 0.17 -6.95
N LEU A 38 -11.30 -0.74 -7.34
CA LEU A 38 -10.85 -0.89 -8.72
C LEU A 38 -11.88 -1.62 -9.61
N ARG A 39 -12.82 -2.35 -9.01
CA ARG A 39 -13.80 -3.22 -9.68
C ARG A 39 -13.16 -4.31 -10.56
N CYS A 40 -11.88 -4.59 -10.38
CA CYS A 40 -11.12 -5.63 -11.06
C CYS A 40 -10.08 -6.25 -10.12
N GLU A 41 -9.55 -7.40 -10.51
CA GLU A 41 -8.38 -7.99 -9.85
C GLU A 41 -7.12 -7.22 -10.22
N TYR A 42 -6.19 -7.11 -9.28
CA TYR A 42 -4.88 -6.49 -9.51
C TYR A 42 -3.75 -7.53 -9.39
N PRO A 43 -2.63 -7.36 -10.11
CA PRO A 43 -1.50 -8.27 -10.03
C PRO A 43 -0.97 -8.40 -8.59
N GLY A 44 -0.80 -9.63 -8.13
CA GLY A 44 -0.35 -9.91 -6.76
C GLY A 44 -1.45 -9.91 -5.70
N ALA A 45 -2.71 -9.72 -6.09
CA ALA A 45 -3.85 -9.99 -5.20
C ALA A 45 -3.96 -11.50 -4.94
N HIS A 46 -3.74 -11.92 -3.70
CA HIS A 46 -4.05 -13.27 -3.23
C HIS A 46 -4.95 -13.17 -2.00
N ILE A 47 -6.18 -13.66 -2.10
CA ILE A 47 -7.17 -13.65 -1.02
C ILE A 47 -7.33 -15.09 -0.55
N GLY A 48 -6.80 -15.40 0.63
CA GLY A 48 -6.96 -16.69 1.30
C GLY A 48 -7.18 -16.50 2.80
N PRO A 49 -7.70 -17.53 3.51
CA PRO A 49 -7.91 -17.47 4.97
C PRO A 49 -6.59 -17.43 5.77
N GLU A 50 -5.50 -17.89 5.16
CA GLU A 50 -4.14 -17.81 5.69
C GLU A 50 -3.55 -16.39 5.50
N PRO A 51 -2.55 -15.95 6.30
CA PRO A 51 -1.89 -14.67 6.10
C PRO A 51 -1.24 -14.63 4.71
N THR A 52 -1.94 -13.97 3.78
CA THR A 52 -1.66 -14.04 2.34
C THR A 52 -0.96 -12.79 1.79
N THR A 53 -0.61 -11.83 2.66
CA THR A 53 0.11 -10.60 2.30
C THR A 53 1.25 -10.36 3.31
N ASP A 54 2.43 -10.93 3.02
CA ASP A 54 3.64 -10.83 3.84
C ASP A 54 4.60 -9.73 3.32
N ARG A 55 4.14 -8.92 2.35
CA ARG A 55 4.95 -7.89 1.67
C ARG A 55 4.09 -6.68 1.35
N PHE A 56 4.73 -5.51 1.28
CA PHE A 56 4.10 -4.32 0.73
C PHE A 56 3.86 -4.50 -0.78
N VAL A 57 2.63 -4.23 -1.23
CA VAL A 57 2.25 -4.25 -2.64
C VAL A 57 1.85 -2.83 -3.04
N ALA A 58 2.56 -2.26 -4.01
CA ALA A 58 2.19 -1.01 -4.65
C ALA A 58 1.38 -1.31 -5.92
N VAL A 59 0.13 -0.89 -5.94
CA VAL A 59 -0.73 -0.94 -7.13
C VAL A 59 -0.69 0.44 -7.77
N MET A 60 -0.13 0.55 -8.98
CA MET A 60 0.07 1.80 -9.73
C MET A 60 -0.71 1.81 -11.04
#